data_AF-A0A484MDC4-F1
#
_entry.id   AF-A0A484MDC4-F1
#
_cell.length_a   1.000
_cell.length_b   1.000
_cell.length_c   1.000
_cell.angle_alpha   90.00
_cell.angle_beta   90.00
_cell.angle_gamma   90.00
#
_symmetry.space_group_name_H-M   'P 1'
#
loop_
_entity.id
_entity.type
_entity.pdbx_description
1 polymer ?
#
loop_
_entity_poly.entity_id
_entity_poly.type
_entity_poly.pdbx_seq_one_letter_code
_entity_poly.pdbx_strand_id
1 'polypeptide(L)'
;MSLPEVGAAVSVLLGFSPPATLSTKSSSKLNEVLAPNPFDRPRAVLLLEVTGAEGSHFLVGSEEFSVTHKRDVIWSTNTNIHLPGEESVSVLTLNEPLSLDSENELSEKELIDFASWLHGSYVNVAKEQFTEALIVPLENEDELRFDLSKKAVREFIKSLISLSHDCHKAMELHHDLFGSKNNKPELIVARFGAIQEMTNKHGTENVEQAMRLSVHVISKIFVSLRNAYKGEIVGVVVYNSASEPMLNVIHDSRQSARWLVETNSLQNATVIAAQLMVRRTVAWTTGIMLIIATLLGIYFLLNMSLTRDTLLYSNVKLD
;
A
#
# COMPACT_ATOMS: atom_id res chain seq x y z
N MET A 1 9.67 -15.04 2.58
CA MET A 1 8.42 -15.83 2.50
C MET A 1 8.47 -16.60 1.18
N SER A 2 7.56 -17.53 0.87
CA SER A 2 7.38 -18.01 -0.51
C SER A 2 6.39 -17.09 -1.20
N LEU A 3 6.42 -16.94 -2.52
CA LEU A 3 5.65 -15.86 -3.11
C LEU A 3 4.13 -16.10 -3.34
N PRO A 4 3.59 -17.35 -3.28
CA PRO A 4 2.17 -17.50 -2.98
C PRO A 4 1.80 -16.84 -1.63
N GLU A 5 2.73 -16.76 -0.68
CA GLU A 5 2.54 -16.03 0.58
C GLU A 5 2.63 -14.51 0.40
N VAL A 6 3.45 -14.01 -0.53
CA VAL A 6 3.46 -12.57 -0.91
C VAL A 6 2.13 -12.18 -1.53
N GLY A 7 1.66 -12.95 -2.53
CA GLY A 7 0.38 -12.68 -3.18
C GLY A 7 -0.78 -12.74 -2.18
N ALA A 8 -0.78 -13.74 -1.29
CA ALA A 8 -1.74 -13.82 -0.20
C ALA A 8 -1.63 -12.65 0.79
N ALA A 9 -0.42 -12.17 1.09
CA ALA A 9 -0.22 -11.02 1.95
C ALA A 9 -0.83 -9.76 1.35
N VAL A 10 -0.56 -9.50 0.08
CA VAL A 10 -1.13 -8.35 -0.64
C VAL A 10 -2.66 -8.46 -0.67
N SER A 11 -3.22 -9.62 -1.00
CA SER A 11 -4.68 -9.83 -0.96
C SER A 11 -5.27 -9.54 0.42
N VAL A 12 -4.62 -10.00 1.50
CA VAL A 12 -5.11 -9.77 2.88
C VAL A 12 -4.95 -8.31 3.31
N LEU A 13 -3.85 -7.64 2.95
CA LEU A 13 -3.65 -6.21 3.21
C LEU A 13 -4.74 -5.36 2.53
N LEU A 14 -5.12 -5.72 1.31
CA LEU A 14 -6.23 -5.09 0.57
C LEU A 14 -7.61 -5.52 1.10
N GLY A 15 -7.67 -6.39 2.10
CA GLY A 15 -8.90 -6.77 2.80
C GLY A 15 -9.62 -8.00 2.27
N PHE A 16 -8.98 -8.79 1.41
CA PHE A 16 -9.52 -10.03 0.85
C PHE A 16 -9.06 -11.27 1.61
N SER A 17 -9.78 -12.38 1.40
CA SER A 17 -9.36 -13.66 1.98
C SER A 17 -8.12 -14.20 1.24
N PRO A 18 -7.15 -14.79 1.95
CA PRO A 18 -6.01 -15.43 1.30
C PRO A 18 -6.48 -16.64 0.48
N PRO A 19 -5.73 -17.04 -0.57
CA PRO A 19 -6.06 -18.21 -1.38
C PRO A 19 -6.22 -19.47 -0.54
N ALA A 20 -7.22 -20.30 -0.86
CA ALA A 20 -7.48 -21.56 -0.13
C ALA A 20 -6.36 -22.61 -0.30
N THR A 21 -5.43 -22.38 -1.23
CA THR A 21 -4.25 -23.21 -1.49
C THR A 21 -3.10 -22.94 -0.50
N LEU A 22 -3.21 -21.92 0.35
CA LEU A 22 -2.18 -21.59 1.33
C LEU A 22 -2.09 -22.65 2.44
N SER A 23 -0.88 -23.14 2.72
CA SER A 23 -0.67 -24.10 3.81
C SER A 23 -0.90 -23.45 5.19
N THR A 24 -1.24 -24.26 6.19
CA THR A 24 -1.40 -23.77 7.58
C THR A 24 -0.13 -23.11 8.13
N LYS A 25 1.06 -23.62 7.73
CA LYS A 25 2.38 -23.06 8.10
C LYS A 25 2.65 -21.71 7.41
N SER A 26 2.19 -21.55 6.18
CA SER A 26 2.26 -20.31 5.43
C SER A 26 1.31 -19.25 6.02
N SER A 27 0.11 -19.68 6.42
CA SER A 27 -0.88 -18.81 7.06
C SER A 27 -0.43 -18.33 8.45
N SER A 28 0.23 -19.19 9.24
CA SER A 28 0.78 -18.77 10.53
C SER A 28 1.89 -17.73 10.38
N LYS A 29 2.76 -17.86 9.37
CA LYS A 29 3.77 -16.84 9.03
C LYS A 29 3.13 -15.54 8.57
N LEU A 30 2.04 -15.62 7.83
CA LEU A 30 1.30 -14.44 7.39
C LEU A 30 0.76 -13.65 8.58
N ASN A 31 0.29 -14.33 9.64
CA ASN A 31 -0.17 -13.69 10.87
C ASN A 31 0.94 -13.03 11.69
N GLU A 32 2.21 -13.43 11.49
CA GLU A 32 3.36 -12.76 12.12
C GLU A 32 3.68 -11.43 11.42
N VAL A 33 3.45 -11.36 10.11
CA VAL A 33 3.71 -10.17 9.28
C VAL A 33 2.50 -9.23 9.28
N LEU A 34 1.32 -9.75 8.97
CA LEU A 34 0.06 -9.03 9.02
C LEU A 34 -0.42 -9.08 10.47
N ALA A 35 -0.32 -7.96 11.19
CA ALA A 35 -0.82 -7.96 12.55
C ALA A 35 -2.29 -8.39 12.57
N PRO A 36 -2.72 -9.16 13.59
CA PRO A 36 -4.02 -9.83 13.62
C PRO A 36 -5.21 -8.88 13.83
N ASN A 37 -5.08 -7.60 13.48
CA ASN A 37 -6.16 -6.65 13.55
C ASN A 37 -6.87 -6.52 12.19
N PRO A 38 -8.01 -7.20 12.00
CA PRO A 38 -8.79 -7.09 10.77
C PRO A 38 -9.45 -5.71 10.57
N PHE A 39 -9.30 -4.79 11.53
CA PHE A 39 -9.85 -3.43 11.50
C PHE A 39 -8.80 -2.33 11.25
N ASP A 40 -7.51 -2.66 11.29
CA ASP A 40 -6.40 -1.73 11.01
C ASP A 40 -5.79 -2.09 9.66
N ARG A 41 -6.56 -1.80 8.59
CA ARG A 41 -6.19 -2.14 7.21
C ARG A 41 -5.58 -0.91 6.55
N PRO A 42 -4.45 -1.05 5.84
CA PRO A 42 -3.99 0.03 5.00
C PRO A 42 -5.02 0.27 3.89
N ARG A 43 -5.15 1.54 3.52
CA ARG A 43 -5.93 1.96 2.37
C ARG A 43 -5.23 1.60 1.06
N ALA A 44 -3.90 1.54 1.06
CA ALA A 44 -3.13 1.22 -0.12
C ALA A 44 -1.96 0.26 0.14
N VAL A 45 -1.59 -0.47 -0.91
CA VAL A 45 -0.39 -1.31 -0.93
C VAL A 45 0.47 -0.88 -2.11
N LEU A 46 1.72 -0.47 -1.83
CA LEU A 46 2.75 -0.32 -2.84
C LEU A 46 3.47 -1.65 -3.01
N LEU A 47 3.38 -2.24 -4.18
CA LEU A 47 4.12 -3.43 -4.58
C LEU A 47 5.23 -3.02 -5.55
N LEU A 48 6.47 -3.03 -5.06
CA LEU A 48 7.65 -2.66 -5.84
C LEU A 48 8.50 -3.90 -6.14
N GLU A 49 8.58 -4.25 -7.42
CA GLU A 49 9.48 -5.29 -7.91
C GLU A 49 10.84 -4.68 -8.25
N VAL A 50 11.94 -5.21 -7.70
CA VAL A 50 13.31 -4.76 -7.98
C VAL A 50 14.12 -5.90 -8.59
N THR A 51 14.78 -5.67 -9.74
CA THR A 51 15.65 -6.69 -10.37
C THR A 51 17.12 -6.33 -10.28
N GLY A 52 18.00 -7.35 -10.20
CA GLY A 52 19.45 -7.16 -10.10
C GLY A 52 19.97 -6.82 -8.71
N ALA A 53 19.14 -6.99 -7.67
CA ALA A 53 19.50 -6.79 -6.26
C ALA A 53 19.57 -8.11 -5.45
N GLU A 54 19.61 -9.25 -6.13
CA GLU A 54 19.56 -10.59 -5.50
C GLU A 54 20.72 -10.82 -4.51
N GLY A 55 20.41 -11.38 -3.34
CA GLY A 55 21.41 -11.73 -2.32
C GLY A 55 22.02 -10.53 -1.57
N SER A 56 21.75 -9.31 -2.02
CA SER A 56 22.12 -8.10 -1.30
C SER A 56 21.07 -7.80 -0.23
N HIS A 57 21.53 -7.32 0.92
CA HIS A 57 20.69 -6.77 1.97
C HIS A 57 20.17 -5.36 1.58
N PHE A 58 19.65 -5.21 0.35
CA PHE A 58 19.35 -3.93 -0.32
C PHE A 58 18.63 -2.92 0.59
N LEU A 59 17.60 -3.32 1.33
CA LEU A 59 16.87 -2.42 2.26
C LEU A 59 17.19 -2.63 3.74
N VAL A 60 18.11 -3.53 4.10
CA VAL A 60 18.42 -3.79 5.51
C VAL A 60 19.24 -2.63 6.06
N GLY A 61 18.67 -1.91 7.02
CA GLY A 61 19.31 -0.76 7.65
C GLY A 61 18.74 0.60 7.23
N SER A 62 17.80 0.67 6.27
CA SER A 62 16.98 1.87 6.11
C SER A 62 16.04 1.96 7.31
N GLU A 63 16.24 2.98 8.15
CA GLU A 63 15.36 3.25 9.29
C GLU A 63 13.92 3.51 8.83
N GLU A 64 13.72 4.06 7.63
CA GLU A 64 12.40 4.40 7.08
C GLU A 64 11.55 3.15 6.79
N PHE A 65 12.20 2.04 6.42
CA PHE A 65 11.60 0.71 6.28
C PHE A 65 11.67 -0.15 7.56
N SER A 66 12.47 0.25 8.56
CA SER A 66 12.70 -0.53 9.79
C SER A 66 11.95 -0.02 11.03
N VAL A 67 11.65 1.27 11.13
CA VAL A 67 11.32 1.91 12.42
C VAL A 67 9.85 1.88 12.78
N THR A 68 8.91 1.57 11.88
CA THR A 68 7.50 1.73 12.26
C THR A 68 6.51 0.68 11.85
N HIS A 69 6.92 -0.52 11.46
CA HIS A 69 6.23 -1.80 11.69
C HIS A 69 7.08 -2.92 11.07
N LYS A 70 7.11 -4.12 11.68
CA LYS A 70 7.67 -5.35 11.08
C LYS A 70 6.93 -5.82 9.79
N ARG A 71 6.21 -4.92 9.11
CA ARG A 71 5.18 -5.16 8.09
C ARG A 71 5.64 -4.92 6.65
N ASP A 72 6.78 -4.28 6.42
CA ASP A 72 6.97 -3.52 5.18
C ASP A 72 7.86 -4.17 4.10
N VAL A 73 8.32 -5.42 4.27
CA VAL A 73 9.14 -6.07 3.22
C VAL A 73 8.91 -7.58 3.17
N ILE A 74 8.39 -8.07 2.03
CA ILE A 74 8.15 -9.51 1.81
C ILE A 74 8.94 -9.98 0.57
N TRP A 75 9.98 -10.78 0.83
CA TRP A 75 10.88 -11.34 -0.18
C TRP A 75 10.37 -12.64 -0.81
N SER A 76 10.45 -12.80 -2.15
CA SER A 76 10.55 -14.10 -2.89
C SER A 76 10.43 -13.98 -4.43
N THR A 77 10.49 -15.11 -5.15
CA THR A 77 10.57 -15.28 -6.63
C THR A 77 9.35 -16.04 -7.25
N ASN A 78 8.62 -15.41 -8.20
CA ASN A 78 7.53 -15.77 -9.20
C ASN A 78 6.11 -16.32 -8.84
N THR A 79 5.03 -15.48 -8.77
CA THR A 79 3.58 -15.88 -8.79
C THR A 79 2.64 -14.71 -9.12
N ASN A 80 1.42 -15.06 -9.55
CA ASN A 80 0.27 -14.18 -9.74
C ASN A 80 -0.36 -13.71 -8.42
N ILE A 81 -0.86 -12.47 -8.40
CA ILE A 81 -1.76 -11.96 -7.36
C ILE A 81 -3.19 -12.18 -7.82
N HIS A 82 -3.94 -12.93 -7.03
CA HIS A 82 -5.36 -13.16 -7.26
C HIS A 82 -6.19 -12.11 -6.51
N LEU A 83 -6.87 -11.24 -7.27
CA LEU A 83 -7.81 -10.25 -6.74
C LEU A 83 -9.25 -10.60 -7.15
N PRO A 84 -10.24 -10.44 -6.26
CA PRO A 84 -11.62 -10.80 -6.59
C PRO A 84 -12.30 -9.69 -7.40
N GLY A 85 -12.43 -9.88 -8.72
CA GLY A 85 -13.12 -8.98 -9.65
C GLY A 85 -12.50 -7.57 -9.81
N GLU A 86 -12.63 -6.98 -10.99
CA GLU A 86 -12.04 -5.65 -11.32
C GLU A 86 -12.65 -4.49 -10.53
N GLU A 87 -13.88 -4.62 -10.03
CA GLU A 87 -14.55 -3.52 -9.34
C GLU A 87 -14.19 -3.38 -7.85
N SER A 88 -13.39 -4.29 -7.29
CA SER A 88 -13.13 -4.33 -5.83
C SER A 88 -11.88 -3.58 -5.39
N VAL A 89 -10.89 -3.41 -6.29
CA VAL A 89 -9.59 -2.76 -6.03
C VAL A 89 -9.29 -1.79 -7.15
N SER A 90 -8.76 -0.61 -6.81
CA SER A 90 -8.15 0.27 -7.81
C SER A 90 -6.71 -0.16 -8.02
N VAL A 91 -6.40 -0.71 -9.19
CA VAL A 91 -5.04 -1.14 -9.55
C VAL A 91 -4.40 -0.06 -10.40
N LEU A 92 -3.25 0.44 -9.95
CA LEU A 92 -2.44 1.43 -10.67
C LEU A 92 -1.09 0.81 -11.00
N THR A 93 -0.81 0.62 -12.29
CA THR A 93 0.47 0.12 -12.78
C THR A 93 1.33 1.29 -13.21
N LEU A 94 2.49 1.46 -12.57
CA LEU A 94 3.39 2.59 -12.78
C LEU A 94 4.37 2.41 -13.93
N ASN A 95 4.66 1.16 -14.34
CA ASN A 95 5.60 0.89 -15.44
C ASN A 95 4.94 0.85 -16.81
N GLU A 96 3.78 1.49 -16.97
CA GLU A 96 3.25 1.71 -18.31
C GLU A 96 4.29 2.57 -19.03
N PRO A 97 4.83 2.13 -20.19
CA PRO A 97 5.92 2.84 -20.84
C PRO A 97 5.45 4.27 -21.07
N LEU A 98 5.99 5.20 -20.28
CA LEU A 98 5.75 6.59 -20.52
C LEU A 98 6.08 6.81 -21.98
N SER A 99 5.18 7.43 -22.72
CA SER A 99 5.43 8.00 -24.03
C SER A 99 6.45 9.17 -23.95
N LEU A 100 7.42 9.08 -23.04
CA LEU A 100 8.76 9.57 -23.28
C LEU A 100 9.31 8.67 -24.37
N ASP A 101 9.00 9.04 -25.61
CA ASP A 101 9.65 8.56 -26.80
C ASP A 101 11.10 8.24 -26.48
N SER A 102 11.59 7.11 -26.98
CA SER A 102 12.94 6.57 -26.74
C SER A 102 14.08 7.50 -27.20
N GLU A 103 13.77 8.77 -27.47
CA GLU A 103 14.61 9.84 -27.98
C GLU A 103 14.53 11.14 -27.14
N ASN A 104 13.61 11.28 -26.16
CA ASN A 104 13.60 12.48 -25.34
C ASN A 104 14.77 12.45 -24.34
N GLU A 105 15.76 13.30 -24.62
CA GLU A 105 16.90 13.52 -23.74
C GLU A 105 16.44 14.05 -22.39
N LEU A 106 17.05 13.52 -21.33
CA LEU A 106 16.80 13.92 -19.95
C LEU A 106 17.12 15.42 -19.80
N SER A 107 16.12 16.23 -19.44
CA SER A 107 16.27 17.69 -19.40
C SER A 107 17.16 18.11 -18.23
N GLU A 108 17.99 19.14 -18.43
CA GLU A 108 18.78 19.74 -17.36
C GLU A 108 17.90 20.18 -16.17
N LYS A 109 16.69 20.67 -16.45
CA LYS A 109 15.73 21.02 -15.40
C LYS A 109 15.32 19.80 -14.56
N GLU A 110 15.04 18.67 -15.21
CA GLU A 110 14.66 17.44 -14.52
C GLU A 110 15.79 16.93 -13.62
N LEU A 111 17.06 17.05 -14.06
CA LEU A 111 18.22 16.71 -13.24
C LEU A 111 18.37 17.64 -12.04
N ILE A 112 18.20 18.94 -12.24
CA ILE A 112 18.28 19.93 -11.16
C ILE A 112 17.17 19.69 -10.14
N ASP A 113 15.94 19.50 -10.60
CA ASP A 113 14.78 19.26 -9.74
C ASP A 113 14.94 17.93 -8.97
N PHE A 114 15.39 16.87 -9.64
CA PHE A 114 15.66 15.57 -9.02
C PHE A 114 16.81 15.65 -7.99
N ALA A 115 17.92 16.30 -8.34
CA ALA A 115 19.04 16.51 -7.43
C ALA A 115 18.61 17.31 -6.20
N SER A 116 17.88 18.41 -6.40
CA SER A 116 17.33 19.25 -5.34
C SER A 116 16.39 18.46 -4.42
N TRP A 117 15.52 17.64 -5.00
CA TRP A 117 14.65 16.74 -4.22
C TRP A 117 15.45 15.75 -3.37
N LEU A 118 16.61 15.30 -3.82
CA LEU A 118 17.55 14.47 -3.05
C LEU A 118 18.47 15.27 -2.10
N HIS A 119 18.28 16.59 -1.98
CA HIS A 119 19.20 17.51 -1.29
C HIS A 119 20.64 17.49 -1.86
N GLY A 120 20.79 17.05 -3.10
CA GLY A 120 22.04 17.01 -3.84
C GLY A 120 22.19 18.18 -4.80
N SER A 121 23.12 18.03 -5.74
CA SER A 121 23.37 19.00 -6.79
C SER A 121 23.69 18.33 -8.12
N TYR A 122 23.34 19.01 -9.21
CA TYR A 122 23.75 18.65 -10.56
C TYR A 122 24.75 19.70 -11.06
N VAL A 123 25.89 19.24 -11.58
CA VAL A 123 26.97 20.09 -12.06
C VAL A 123 27.19 19.84 -13.55
N ASN A 124 27.04 20.92 -14.33
CA ASN A 124 27.29 20.97 -15.77
C ASN A 124 28.21 22.15 -16.08
N VAL A 125 29.54 21.92 -16.09
CA VAL A 125 30.51 22.99 -16.35
C VAL A 125 31.02 22.88 -17.78
N ALA A 126 30.50 23.76 -18.65
CA ALA A 126 30.81 23.82 -20.08
C ALA A 126 32.23 24.34 -20.42
N LYS A 127 33.15 24.43 -19.45
CA LYS A 127 34.48 25.00 -19.66
C LYS A 127 35.54 24.11 -19.05
N GLU A 128 36.28 23.47 -19.94
CA GLU A 128 37.54 22.74 -19.70
C GLU A 128 37.35 21.36 -19.07
N GLN A 129 37.11 20.37 -19.95
CA GLN A 129 37.36 18.95 -19.74
C GLN A 129 36.82 18.38 -18.42
N PHE A 130 35.62 17.79 -18.46
CA PHE A 130 35.09 16.68 -17.64
C PHE A 130 33.67 16.88 -17.07
N THR A 131 32.83 15.90 -17.42
CA THR A 131 31.90 15.16 -16.55
C THR A 131 30.70 15.92 -15.98
N GLU A 132 29.58 15.86 -16.72
CA GLU A 132 28.23 16.02 -16.15
C GLU A 132 28.09 15.10 -14.94
N ALA A 133 27.82 15.66 -13.75
CA ALA A 133 27.83 14.89 -12.51
C ALA A 133 26.60 15.16 -11.66
N LEU A 134 25.99 14.09 -11.15
CA LEU A 134 25.01 14.13 -10.08
C LEU A 134 25.69 13.81 -8.76
N ILE A 135 25.56 14.69 -7.78
CA ILE A 135 26.14 14.55 -6.43
C ILE A 135 25.00 14.46 -5.43
N VAL A 136 24.92 13.36 -4.69
CA VAL A 136 23.86 13.12 -3.69
C VAL A 136 24.49 12.84 -2.32
N PRO A 137 24.18 13.64 -1.30
CA PRO A 137 24.63 13.38 0.07
C PRO A 137 23.82 12.23 0.68
N LEU A 138 24.49 11.33 1.41
CA LEU A 138 23.86 10.31 2.24
C LEU A 138 24.01 10.66 3.73
N GLU A 139 23.16 10.06 4.57
CA GLU A 139 23.06 10.37 6.01
C GLU A 139 24.35 10.13 6.83
N ASN A 140 25.36 9.44 6.28
CA ASN A 140 26.62 9.12 6.95
C ASN A 140 27.82 9.97 6.47
N GLU A 141 27.60 11.21 6.02
CA GLU A 141 28.62 12.09 5.41
C GLU A 141 29.29 11.54 4.13
N ASP A 142 28.81 10.41 3.62
CA ASP A 142 29.20 9.89 2.31
C ASP A 142 28.48 10.66 1.19
N GLU A 143 29.22 11.10 0.18
CA GLU A 143 28.65 11.67 -1.05
C GLU A 143 28.74 10.64 -2.18
N LEU A 144 27.61 10.34 -2.81
CA LEU A 144 27.59 9.57 -4.05
C LEU A 144 27.73 10.51 -5.24
N ARG A 145 28.72 10.23 -6.09
CA ARG A 145 28.96 10.98 -7.32
C ARG A 145 28.77 10.09 -8.54
N PHE A 146 27.82 10.45 -9.38
CA PHE A 146 27.51 9.74 -10.62
C PHE A 146 27.91 10.57 -11.84
N ASP A 147 28.77 10.00 -12.67
CA ASP A 147 29.16 10.55 -13.96
C ASP A 147 28.08 10.26 -15.01
N LEU A 148 27.31 11.29 -15.37
CA LEU A 148 26.22 11.22 -16.34
C LEU A 148 26.70 11.25 -17.80
N SER A 149 27.98 11.51 -18.06
CA SER A 149 28.56 11.34 -19.40
C SER A 149 28.59 9.87 -19.82
N LYS A 150 28.55 8.95 -18.85
CA LYS A 150 28.42 7.51 -19.08
C LYS A 150 26.96 7.17 -19.39
N LYS A 151 26.69 6.68 -20.60
CA LYS A 151 25.34 6.31 -21.07
C LYS A 151 24.58 5.39 -20.09
N ALA A 152 25.23 4.35 -19.57
CA ALA A 152 24.58 3.41 -18.64
C ALA A 152 24.11 4.12 -17.34
N VAL A 153 24.96 4.99 -16.78
CA VAL A 153 24.64 5.79 -15.60
C VAL A 153 23.50 6.75 -15.89
N ARG A 154 23.50 7.41 -17.06
CA ARG A 154 22.42 8.30 -17.50
C ARG A 154 21.06 7.58 -17.59
N GLU A 155 21.02 6.40 -18.20
CA GLU A 155 19.80 5.57 -18.30
C GLU A 155 19.31 5.09 -16.92
N PHE A 156 20.23 4.76 -16.03
CA PHE A 156 19.90 4.41 -14.66
C PHE A 156 19.26 5.58 -13.89
N ILE A 157 19.85 6.78 -13.97
CA ILE A 157 19.26 7.98 -13.35
C ILE A 157 17.91 8.33 -14.01
N LYS A 158 17.78 8.19 -15.33
CA LYS A 158 16.50 8.35 -16.04
C LYS A 158 15.43 7.44 -15.44
N SER A 159 15.76 6.17 -15.21
CA SER A 159 14.84 5.18 -14.63
C SER A 159 14.39 5.54 -13.21
N LEU A 160 15.28 6.10 -12.37
CA LEU A 160 14.93 6.57 -11.03
C LEU A 160 14.01 7.80 -11.07
N ILE A 161 14.26 8.73 -11.99
CA ILE A 161 13.41 9.90 -12.21
C ILE A 161 12.02 9.46 -12.65
N SER A 162 11.93 8.54 -13.62
CA SER A 162 10.65 7.97 -14.06
C SER A 162 9.89 7.33 -12.90
N LEU A 163 10.54 6.46 -12.12
CA LEU A 163 9.91 5.83 -10.95
C LEU A 163 9.37 6.87 -9.94
N SER A 164 10.14 7.94 -9.68
CA SER A 164 9.71 9.03 -8.80
C SER A 164 8.51 9.77 -9.36
N HIS A 165 8.51 10.07 -10.66
CA HIS A 165 7.40 10.74 -11.35
C HIS A 165 6.12 9.88 -11.29
N ASP A 166 6.23 8.59 -11.60
CA ASP A 166 5.09 7.69 -11.63
C ASP A 166 4.47 7.55 -10.23
N CYS A 167 5.31 7.48 -9.18
CA CYS A 167 4.83 7.48 -7.81
C CYS A 167 4.17 8.81 -7.42
N HIS A 168 4.68 9.94 -7.92
CA HIS A 168 4.03 11.25 -7.72
C HIS A 168 2.64 11.29 -8.36
N LYS A 169 2.52 10.79 -9.59
CA LYS A 169 1.24 10.67 -10.30
C LYS A 169 0.26 9.78 -9.53
N ALA A 170 0.75 8.70 -8.90
CA ALA A 170 -0.07 7.88 -8.01
C ALA A 170 -0.61 8.66 -6.80
N MET A 171 0.18 9.58 -6.25
CA MET A 171 -0.25 10.46 -5.16
C MET A 171 -1.31 11.47 -5.63
N GLU A 172 -1.18 12.03 -6.83
CA GLU A 172 -2.18 12.94 -7.40
C GLU A 172 -3.52 12.22 -7.62
N LEU A 173 -3.50 11.05 -8.27
CA LEU A 173 -4.68 10.22 -8.48
C LEU A 173 -5.37 9.87 -7.16
N HIS A 174 -4.59 9.57 -6.12
CA HIS A 174 -5.12 9.31 -4.80
C HIS A 174 -5.89 10.51 -4.22
N HIS A 175 -5.39 11.73 -4.41
CA HIS A 175 -6.07 12.94 -3.94
C HIS A 175 -7.39 13.15 -4.68
N ASP A 176 -7.43 12.88 -5.99
CA ASP A 176 -8.67 12.98 -6.79
C ASP A 176 -9.72 11.93 -6.38
N LEU A 177 -9.26 10.74 -5.98
CA LEU A 177 -10.12 9.65 -5.51
C LEU A 177 -10.55 9.83 -4.05
N PHE A 178 -9.78 10.58 -3.25
CA PHE A 178 -10.04 10.80 -1.84
C PHE A 178 -11.34 11.58 -1.63
N GLY A 179 -12.30 10.97 -0.94
CA GLY A 179 -13.63 11.55 -0.72
C GLY A 179 -14.66 11.25 -1.82
N SER A 180 -14.27 10.52 -2.88
CA SER A 180 -15.24 9.95 -3.81
C SER A 180 -16.06 8.84 -3.13
N LYS A 181 -17.29 8.57 -3.61
CA LYS A 181 -18.14 7.48 -3.07
C LYS A 181 -17.52 6.09 -3.21
N ASN A 182 -16.44 5.94 -3.99
CA ASN A 182 -15.73 4.69 -4.23
C ASN A 182 -14.47 4.61 -3.36
N ASN A 183 -14.65 4.46 -2.05
CA ASN A 183 -13.58 4.22 -1.08
C ASN A 183 -13.06 2.78 -1.19
N LYS A 184 -12.35 2.48 -2.29
CA LYS A 184 -11.80 1.15 -2.59
C LYS A 184 -10.34 1.06 -2.12
N PRO A 185 -9.85 -0.13 -1.75
CA PRO A 185 -8.42 -0.37 -1.57
C PRO A 185 -7.66 -0.07 -2.87
N GLU A 186 -6.46 0.48 -2.73
CA GLU A 186 -5.59 0.87 -3.85
C GLU A 186 -4.36 -0.06 -3.89
N LEU A 187 -4.07 -0.65 -5.05
CA LEU A 187 -2.87 -1.44 -5.30
C LEU A 187 -2.01 -0.71 -6.32
N ILE A 188 -0.85 -0.23 -5.89
CA ILE A 188 0.14 0.43 -6.75
C ILE A 188 1.21 -0.60 -7.10
N VAL A 189 1.38 -0.89 -8.38
CA VAL A 189 2.36 -1.88 -8.88
C VAL A 189 3.46 -1.15 -9.64
N ALA A 190 4.70 -1.28 -9.19
CA ALA A 190 5.88 -0.66 -9.80
C ALA A 190 7.00 -1.69 -9.97
N ARG A 191 7.89 -1.45 -10.93
CA ARG A 191 9.01 -2.32 -11.29
C ARG A 191 10.22 -1.46 -11.58
N PHE A 192 11.33 -1.82 -10.97
CA PHE A 192 12.59 -1.13 -11.11
C PHE A 192 13.68 -2.12 -11.48
N GLY A 193 13.98 -2.19 -12.78
CA GLY A 193 14.97 -3.12 -13.34
C GLY A 193 16.33 -2.50 -13.67
N ALA A 194 16.51 -1.22 -13.37
CA ALA A 194 17.69 -0.47 -13.82
C ALA A 194 19.00 -0.94 -13.18
N ILE A 195 18.96 -1.55 -11.99
CA ILE A 195 20.16 -2.12 -11.34
C ILE A 195 20.68 -3.34 -12.12
N GLN A 196 19.78 -4.21 -12.58
CA GLN A 196 20.13 -5.35 -13.43
C GLN A 196 20.72 -4.88 -14.76
N GLU A 197 20.11 -3.87 -15.38
CA GLU A 197 20.62 -3.29 -16.62
C GLU A 197 22.00 -2.67 -16.46
N MET A 198 22.24 -1.95 -15.36
CA MET A 198 23.54 -1.40 -15.01
C MET A 198 24.60 -2.49 -14.89
N THR A 199 24.29 -3.57 -14.16
CA THR A 199 25.19 -4.71 -13.95
C THR A 199 25.55 -5.37 -15.28
N ASN A 200 24.57 -5.58 -16.17
CA ASN A 200 24.77 -6.22 -17.46
C ASN A 200 25.57 -5.35 -18.46
N LYS A 201 25.41 -4.03 -18.43
CA LYS A 201 26.00 -3.09 -19.42
C LYS A 201 27.36 -2.51 -19.01
N HIS A 202 27.70 -2.49 -17.71
CA HIS A 202 28.88 -1.76 -17.20
C HIS A 202 29.79 -2.55 -16.26
N GLY A 203 29.49 -3.82 -15.98
CA GLY A 203 30.23 -4.62 -15.00
C GLY A 203 29.88 -4.24 -13.57
N THR A 204 30.75 -4.56 -12.60
CA THR A 204 30.51 -4.32 -11.16
C THR A 204 30.89 -2.91 -10.69
N GLU A 205 31.58 -2.13 -11.52
CA GLU A 205 32.00 -0.76 -11.20
C GLU A 205 30.74 0.13 -11.06
N ASN A 206 30.58 0.79 -9.92
CA ASN A 206 29.43 1.61 -9.53
C ASN A 206 28.11 0.88 -9.21
N VAL A 207 28.03 -0.46 -9.29
CA VAL A 207 26.79 -1.19 -8.95
C VAL A 207 26.43 -0.99 -7.49
N GLU A 208 27.40 -1.05 -6.58
CA GLU A 208 27.18 -0.80 -5.14
C GLU A 208 26.67 0.63 -4.89
N GLN A 209 27.23 1.63 -5.57
CA GLN A 209 26.77 3.02 -5.46
C GLN A 209 25.36 3.20 -6.03
N ALA A 210 25.09 2.62 -7.21
CA ALA A 210 23.75 2.63 -7.82
C ALA A 210 22.73 1.95 -6.92
N MET A 211 23.13 0.87 -6.25
CA MET A 211 22.31 0.16 -5.28
C MET A 211 21.99 1.04 -4.07
N ARG A 212 23.01 1.69 -3.48
CA ARG A 212 22.84 2.66 -2.38
C ARG A 212 21.94 3.83 -2.77
N LEU A 213 22.12 4.41 -3.96
CA LEU A 213 21.25 5.49 -4.45
C LEU A 213 19.81 5.01 -4.61
N SER A 214 19.62 3.82 -5.18
CA SER A 214 18.28 3.27 -5.42
C SER A 214 17.52 3.08 -4.10
N VAL A 215 18.19 2.58 -3.06
CA VAL A 215 17.62 2.45 -1.70
C VAL A 215 17.21 3.81 -1.15
N HIS A 216 18.08 4.81 -1.27
CA HIS A 216 17.80 6.16 -0.81
C HIS A 216 16.59 6.77 -1.52
N VAL A 217 16.53 6.67 -2.85
CA VAL A 217 15.42 7.16 -3.67
C VAL A 217 14.12 6.43 -3.34
N ILE A 218 14.13 5.10 -3.31
CA ILE A 218 12.94 4.28 -3.01
C ILE A 218 12.40 4.59 -1.61
N SER A 219 13.29 4.79 -0.62
CA SER A 219 12.88 5.14 0.74
C SER A 219 12.24 6.52 0.79
N LYS A 220 12.81 7.51 0.08
CA LYS A 220 12.23 8.86 -0.02
C LYS A 220 10.89 8.88 -0.76
N ILE A 221 10.75 8.07 -1.81
CA ILE A 221 9.46 7.84 -2.50
C ILE A 221 8.45 7.29 -1.49
N PHE A 222 8.82 6.26 -0.73
CA PHE A 222 7.92 5.62 0.22
C PHE A 222 7.50 6.55 1.36
N VAL A 223 8.41 7.38 1.88
CA VAL A 223 8.08 8.45 2.84
C VAL A 223 7.08 9.44 2.25
N SER A 224 7.28 9.85 0.99
CA SER A 224 6.38 10.78 0.29
C SER A 224 4.98 10.18 0.11
N LEU A 225 4.91 8.91 -0.31
CA LEU A 225 3.66 8.16 -0.39
C LEU A 225 2.99 8.01 0.98
N ARG A 226 3.74 7.61 2.02
CA ARG A 226 3.22 7.47 3.38
C ARG A 226 2.58 8.76 3.88
N ASN A 227 3.21 9.90 3.60
CA ASN A 227 2.66 11.22 3.95
C ASN A 227 1.37 11.53 3.18
N ALA A 228 1.33 11.29 1.86
CA ALA A 228 0.13 11.50 1.05
C ALA A 228 -1.05 10.62 1.48
N TYR A 229 -0.78 9.37 1.85
CA TYR A 229 -1.77 8.39 2.30
C TYR A 229 -2.03 8.45 3.82
N LYS A 230 -1.53 9.48 4.52
CA LYS A 230 -1.71 9.68 5.98
C LYS A 230 -1.30 8.47 6.84
N GLY A 231 -0.29 7.73 6.39
CA GLY A 231 0.17 6.51 7.06
C GLY A 231 -0.62 5.24 6.71
N GLU A 232 -1.69 5.33 5.92
CA GLU A 232 -2.54 4.19 5.53
C GLU A 232 -2.01 3.45 4.29
N ILE A 233 -0.69 3.44 4.07
CA ILE A 233 -0.05 2.69 2.97
C ILE A 233 1.04 1.77 3.50
N VAL A 234 1.07 0.55 2.96
CA VAL A 234 2.09 -0.45 3.26
C VAL A 234 2.94 -0.70 2.02
N GLY A 235 4.26 -0.75 2.19
CA GLY A 235 5.20 -1.11 1.15
C GLY A 235 5.43 -2.61 1.14
N VAL A 236 5.56 -3.20 -0.04
CA VAL A 236 5.95 -4.59 -0.26
C VAL A 236 6.99 -4.59 -1.36
N VAL A 237 8.25 -4.83 -0.99
CA VAL A 237 9.36 -4.89 -1.95
C VAL A 237 9.73 -6.34 -2.24
N VAL A 238 9.74 -6.70 -3.53
CA VAL A 238 10.00 -8.06 -4.02
C VAL A 238 11.22 -8.05 -4.92
N TYR A 239 12.16 -8.98 -4.72
CA TYR A 239 13.31 -9.14 -5.61
C TYR A 239 13.03 -10.18 -6.68
N ASN A 240 13.25 -9.80 -7.94
CA ASN A 240 13.08 -10.68 -9.08
C ASN A 240 14.41 -10.84 -9.84
N SER A 241 14.79 -12.09 -10.12
CA SER A 241 15.95 -12.42 -10.93
C SER A 241 15.65 -12.56 -12.43
N ALA A 242 14.38 -12.57 -12.81
CA ALA A 242 13.90 -12.75 -14.17
C ALA A 242 13.60 -11.42 -14.88
N SER A 243 13.76 -11.41 -16.20
CA SER A 243 13.49 -10.26 -17.07
C SER A 243 11.99 -10.03 -17.31
N GLU A 244 11.14 -11.01 -17.03
CA GLU A 244 9.68 -10.89 -17.15
C GLU A 244 9.08 -10.34 -15.85
N PRO A 245 8.00 -9.51 -15.95
CA PRO A 245 7.31 -9.00 -14.77
C PRO A 245 6.80 -10.17 -13.93
N MET A 246 7.15 -10.16 -12.66
CA MET A 246 6.97 -11.32 -11.79
C MET A 246 5.55 -11.47 -11.24
N LEU A 247 4.78 -10.38 -11.29
CA LEU A 247 3.50 -10.22 -10.63
C LEU A 247 2.46 -9.76 -11.64
N ASN A 248 1.71 -10.71 -12.19
CA ASN A 248 0.47 -10.40 -12.91
C ASN A 248 -0.67 -10.31 -11.91
N VAL A 249 -1.40 -9.20 -11.96
CA VAL A 249 -2.69 -9.06 -11.26
C VAL A 249 -3.73 -9.81 -12.09
N ILE A 250 -4.18 -10.95 -11.57
CA ILE A 250 -5.24 -11.74 -12.19
C ILE A 250 -6.53 -11.45 -11.43
N HIS A 251 -7.52 -10.94 -12.15
CA HIS A 251 -8.87 -10.79 -11.62
C HIS A 251 -9.59 -12.12 -11.71
N ASP A 252 -9.87 -12.74 -10.57
CA ASP A 252 -10.70 -13.94 -10.54
C ASP A 252 -12.15 -13.55 -10.86
N SER A 253 -12.83 -14.37 -11.67
CA SER A 253 -14.28 -14.23 -11.86
C SER A 253 -14.95 -14.34 -10.50
N ARG A 254 -15.88 -13.41 -10.22
CA ARG A 254 -16.53 -13.18 -8.92
C ARG A 254 -17.03 -14.48 -8.27
N GLN A 255 -16.17 -15.18 -7.54
CA GLN A 255 -16.61 -16.22 -6.62
C GLN A 255 -17.21 -15.51 -5.43
N SER A 256 -18.47 -15.84 -5.11
CA SER A 256 -19.21 -15.26 -3.99
C SER A 256 -18.30 -15.20 -2.77
N ALA A 257 -18.17 -14.02 -2.15
CA ALA A 257 -17.36 -13.80 -0.97
C ALA A 257 -17.66 -14.90 0.06
N ARG A 258 -16.78 -15.91 0.11
CA ARG A 258 -16.86 -16.94 1.12
C ARG A 258 -16.31 -16.31 2.38
N TRP A 259 -17.21 -15.94 3.28
CA TRP A 259 -16.87 -15.55 4.64
C TRP A 259 -15.89 -16.58 5.24
N LEU A 260 -14.88 -16.08 5.96
CA LEU A 260 -13.93 -16.93 6.69
C LEU A 260 -14.71 -18.01 7.44
N VAL A 261 -14.42 -19.27 7.12
CA VAL A 261 -14.96 -20.38 7.89
C VAL A 261 -14.34 -20.27 9.27
N GLU A 262 -15.20 -20.05 10.26
CA GLU A 262 -14.86 -20.11 11.68
C GLU A 262 -14.03 -21.38 11.86
N THR A 263 -12.79 -21.24 12.34
CA THR A 263 -11.93 -22.39 12.52
C THR A 263 -12.66 -23.32 13.48
N ASN A 264 -13.02 -24.50 12.98
CA ASN A 264 -13.26 -25.68 13.80
C ASN A 264 -11.91 -26.08 14.43
N SER A 265 -11.29 -25.15 15.16
CA SER A 265 -10.47 -25.51 16.29
C SER A 265 -11.35 -26.42 17.15
N LEU A 266 -10.77 -27.50 17.64
CA LEU A 266 -11.43 -28.40 18.56
C LEU A 266 -11.79 -27.56 19.81
N GLN A 267 -12.92 -26.88 19.77
CA GLN A 267 -13.34 -25.98 20.82
C GLN A 267 -13.69 -26.88 22.00
N ASN A 268 -12.88 -26.83 23.04
CA ASN A 268 -13.21 -27.45 24.32
C ASN A 268 -14.64 -27.02 24.69
N ALA A 269 -15.48 -27.98 25.10
CA ALA A 269 -16.91 -27.76 25.33
C ALA A 269 -17.23 -26.55 26.23
N THR A 270 -16.28 -26.15 27.07
CA THR A 270 -16.33 -24.96 27.92
C THR A 270 -16.34 -23.63 27.15
N VAL A 271 -15.62 -23.52 26.03
CA VAL A 271 -15.56 -22.30 25.21
C VAL A 271 -16.86 -22.10 24.42
N ILE A 272 -17.43 -23.20 23.90
CA ILE A 272 -18.75 -23.20 23.23
C ILE A 272 -19.83 -22.75 24.22
N ALA A 273 -19.82 -23.30 25.44
CA ALA A 273 -20.78 -22.93 26.48
C ALA A 273 -20.65 -21.45 26.88
N ALA A 274 -19.43 -20.92 26.99
CA ALA A 274 -19.18 -19.52 27.31
C ALA A 274 -19.68 -18.57 26.20
N GLN A 275 -19.41 -18.88 24.93
CA GLN A 275 -19.90 -18.07 23.80
C GLN A 275 -21.43 -18.10 23.68
N LEU A 276 -22.05 -19.27 23.90
CA LEU A 276 -23.50 -19.40 23.91
C LEU A 276 -24.13 -18.62 25.06
N MET A 277 -23.50 -18.62 26.24
CA MET A 277 -23.90 -17.79 27.37
C MET A 277 -23.80 -16.30 27.04
N VAL A 278 -22.68 -15.84 26.46
CA VAL A 278 -22.50 -14.42 26.11
C VAL A 278 -23.53 -13.98 25.07
N ARG A 279 -23.72 -14.75 24.00
CA ARG A 279 -24.72 -14.43 22.96
C ARG A 279 -26.14 -14.41 23.53
N ARG A 280 -26.47 -15.34 24.43
CA ARG A 280 -27.77 -15.39 25.11
C ARG A 280 -27.95 -14.18 26.04
N THR A 281 -26.94 -13.83 26.83
CA THR A 281 -27.00 -12.69 27.75
C THR A 281 -27.17 -11.39 26.97
N VAL A 282 -26.40 -11.16 25.91
CA VAL A 282 -26.49 -9.95 25.08
C VAL A 282 -27.86 -9.86 24.38
N ALA A 283 -28.38 -10.96 23.84
CA ALA A 283 -29.71 -10.97 23.24
C ALA A 283 -30.81 -10.65 24.25
N TRP A 284 -30.73 -11.19 25.47
CA TRP A 284 -31.67 -10.93 26.54
C TRP A 284 -31.58 -9.49 27.05
N THR A 285 -30.39 -8.96 27.32
CA THR A 285 -30.23 -7.58 27.80
C THR A 285 -30.72 -6.57 26.78
N THR A 286 -30.39 -6.78 25.50
CA THR A 286 -30.83 -5.88 24.42
C THR A 286 -32.34 -5.95 24.23
N GLY A 287 -32.92 -7.15 24.25
CA GLY A 287 -34.37 -7.35 24.14
C GLY A 287 -35.14 -6.72 25.30
N ILE A 288 -34.69 -6.93 26.54
CA ILE A 288 -35.31 -6.34 27.73
C ILE A 288 -35.24 -4.81 27.68
N MET A 289 -34.08 -4.24 27.31
CA MET A 289 -33.93 -2.79 27.18
C MET A 289 -34.88 -2.21 26.13
N LEU A 290 -35.07 -2.89 25.01
CA LEU A 290 -35.99 -2.48 23.94
C LEU A 290 -37.46 -2.55 24.40
N ILE A 291 -37.84 -3.59 25.15
CA ILE A 291 -39.18 -3.73 25.74
C ILE A 291 -39.45 -2.62 26.77
N ILE A 292 -38.50 -2.34 27.65
CA ILE A 292 -38.64 -1.26 28.64
C ILE A 292 -38.75 0.10 27.95
N ALA A 293 -37.90 0.36 26.96
CA ALA A 293 -37.92 1.61 26.20
C ALA A 293 -39.25 1.81 25.45
N THR A 294 -39.77 0.76 24.82
CA THR A 294 -41.06 0.81 24.12
C THR A 294 -42.23 1.00 25.08
N LEU A 295 -42.24 0.33 26.23
CA LEU A 295 -43.27 0.53 27.26
C LEU A 295 -43.25 1.95 27.85
N LEU A 296 -42.06 2.49 28.16
CA LEU A 296 -41.93 3.90 28.58
C LEU A 296 -42.42 4.85 27.50
N GLY A 297 -42.08 4.60 26.24
CA GLY A 297 -42.54 5.40 25.10
C GLY A 297 -44.07 5.42 24.97
N ILE A 298 -44.72 4.25 25.09
CA ILE A 298 -46.19 4.14 25.07
C ILE A 298 -46.80 4.84 26.28
N TYR A 299 -46.23 4.66 27.48
CA TYR A 299 -46.70 5.32 28.70
C TYR A 299 -46.64 6.84 28.57
N PHE A 300 -45.54 7.40 28.06
CA PHE A 300 -45.41 8.83 27.84
C PHE A 300 -46.33 9.35 26.72
N LEU A 301 -46.57 8.58 25.66
CA LEU A 301 -47.53 8.94 24.61
C LEU A 301 -48.97 8.98 25.11
N LEU A 302 -49.38 7.99 25.92
CA LEU A 302 -50.73 7.93 26.48
C LEU A 302 -50.98 8.98 27.56
N ASN A 303 -49.93 9.32 28.32
CA ASN A 303 -50.01 10.32 29.38
C ASN A 303 -49.54 11.71 28.91
N MET A 304 -49.33 11.89 27.61
CA MET A 304 -49.04 13.19 27.04
C MET A 304 -50.27 14.07 27.28
N SER A 305 -50.10 15.18 27.98
CA SER A 305 -51.16 16.17 28.12
C SER A 305 -51.45 16.72 26.73
N LEU A 306 -52.46 16.14 26.06
CA LEU A 306 -53.01 16.72 24.84
C LEU A 306 -53.40 18.14 25.24
N THR A 307 -52.65 19.14 24.76
CA THR A 307 -52.93 20.55 24.97
C THR A 307 -54.33 20.80 24.45
N ARG A 308 -55.29 20.69 25.35
CA ARG A 308 -56.73 20.80 25.16
C ARG A 308 -57.14 22.26 24.96
N ASP A 309 -56.18 23.14 24.75
CA ASP A 309 -56.35 24.59 24.73
C ASP A 309 -56.97 25.10 23.43
N THR A 310 -56.94 24.33 22.33
CA THR A 310 -57.49 24.82 21.04
C THR A 310 -58.94 24.41 20.78
N LEU A 311 -59.48 23.36 21.42
CA LEU A 311 -60.86 22.89 21.20
C LEU A 311 -61.82 23.14 22.38
N LEU A 312 -61.33 23.39 23.60
CA LEU A 312 -62.20 23.81 24.71
C LEU A 312 -62.56 25.31 24.66
N TYR A 313 -61.82 26.12 23.91
CA TYR A 313 -62.13 27.54 23.70
C TYR A 313 -63.06 27.82 22.51
N SER A 314 -63.37 26.83 21.65
CA SER A 314 -64.24 27.04 20.48
C SER A 314 -65.71 26.67 20.70
N ASN A 315 -66.10 26.20 21.90
CA ASN A 315 -67.49 25.85 22.23
C ASN A 315 -68.20 26.89 23.12
N VAL A 316 -67.90 28.18 22.93
CA VAL A 316 -68.71 29.26 23.50
C VAL A 316 -69.28 30.12 22.37
N LYS A 317 -70.61 30.01 22.23
CA LYS A 317 -71.57 30.79 21.43
C LYS A 317 -71.65 30.48 19.93
N LEU A 318 -72.47 29.48 19.62
CA LEU A 318 -73.40 29.56 18.49
C LEU A 318 -74.70 30.20 19.03
N ASP A 319 -74.93 31.46 18.67
CA ASP A 319 -76.28 32.03 18.52
C ASP A 319 -76.91 31.46 17.24
#